data_AF-A0A1G9P2X9-F1
#
_entry.id   AF-A0A1G9P2X9-F1
#
_cell.length_a   1.000
_cell.length_b   1.000
_cell.length_c   1.000
_cell.angle_alpha   90.00
_cell.angle_beta   90.00
_cell.angle_gamma   90.00
#
_symmetry.space_group_name_H-M   'P 1'
#
loop_
_entity.id
_entity.type
_entity.pdbx_description
1 polymer ?
#
loop_
_entity_poly.entity_id
_entity_poly.type
_entity_poly.pdbx_seq_one_letter_code
_entity_poly.pdbx_strand_id
1 'polypeptide(L)'
;MKVRLFAAPWMTPVLTDEAAEAIDIIGDDIWRDASIQFYATRDAKVRAGRSAPKGMQRYLNEVLNKRFQDNDWEGDSGYFFKGSTWVRITFRHQMSLGSDFLDALKVCKKERMKLALIMAANRQTLKLISPNDAAALVSFEKLQNEILSLDGAMDIPLIIGELTPMTSASMDINNELRKERPRDISVPSYS
;
A
#
# COMPACT_ATOMS: atom_id res chain seq x y z
N MET A 1 -10.63 1.44 0.66
CA MET A 1 -10.22 0.37 1.56
C MET A 1 -10.57 0.78 2.97
N LYS A 2 -10.86 -0.17 3.86
CA LYS A 2 -10.91 0.05 5.30
C LYS A 2 -9.49 0.18 5.84
N VAL A 3 -9.27 1.16 6.71
CA VAL A 3 -8.04 1.31 7.47
C VAL A 3 -8.27 0.86 8.91
N ARG A 4 -7.42 -0.02 9.44
CA ARG A 4 -7.33 -0.30 10.88
C ARG A 4 -6.00 0.20 11.40
N LEU A 5 -6.03 1.13 12.34
CA LEU A 5 -4.82 1.75 12.89
C LEU A 5 -4.24 0.93 14.05
N PHE A 6 -2.92 0.98 14.17
CA PHE A 6 -2.15 0.45 15.28
C PHE A 6 -1.05 1.46 15.64
N ALA A 7 -1.07 1.95 16.87
CA ALA A 7 -0.09 2.90 17.37
C ALA A 7 1.22 2.19 17.75
N ALA A 8 2.35 2.87 17.58
CA ALA A 8 3.63 2.38 18.08
C ALA A 8 3.63 2.22 19.61
N PRO A 9 4.36 1.26 20.19
CA PRO A 9 4.32 1.00 21.63
C PRO A 9 4.99 2.09 22.49
N TRP A 10 5.93 2.87 21.92
CA TRP A 10 6.71 3.88 22.65
C TRP A 10 6.01 5.23 22.81
N MET A 11 4.88 5.47 22.15
CA MET A 11 4.18 6.75 22.22
C MET A 11 2.69 6.56 22.00
N THR A 12 1.88 7.49 22.51
CA THR A 12 0.45 7.59 22.19
C THR A 12 0.23 8.74 21.20
N PRO A 13 0.46 8.53 19.89
CA PRO A 13 0.27 9.58 18.89
C PRO A 13 -1.21 9.98 18.81
N VAL A 14 -1.46 11.28 18.72
CA VAL A 14 -2.79 11.83 18.45
C VAL A 14 -2.96 11.93 16.94
N LEU A 15 -4.10 11.49 16.42
CA LEU A 15 -4.45 11.68 15.02
C LEU A 15 -4.56 13.17 14.71
N THR A 16 -3.83 13.61 13.69
CA THR A 16 -3.99 14.95 13.10
C THR A 16 -5.23 14.98 12.20
N ASP A 17 -5.73 16.19 11.91
CA ASP A 17 -6.84 16.36 10.98
C ASP A 17 -6.46 15.84 9.58
N GLU A 18 -5.21 16.05 9.13
CA GLU A 18 -4.75 15.51 7.85
C GLU A 18 -4.63 13.97 7.90
N ALA A 19 -4.30 13.36 9.04
CA ALA A 19 -4.30 11.90 9.13
C ALA A 19 -5.72 11.31 9.01
N ALA A 20 -6.72 11.98 9.58
CA ALA A 20 -8.13 11.60 9.38
C ALA A 20 -8.54 11.76 7.91
N GLU A 21 -8.18 12.88 7.28
CA GLU A 21 -8.40 13.12 5.86
C GLU A 21 -7.77 12.03 4.98
N ALA A 22 -6.52 11.65 5.24
CA ALA A 22 -5.84 10.58 4.50
C ALA A 22 -6.58 9.24 4.61
N ILE A 23 -7.13 8.92 5.78
CA ILE A 23 -7.92 7.70 5.99
C ILE A 23 -9.22 7.74 5.17
N ASP A 24 -9.88 8.89 5.13
CA ASP A 24 -11.11 9.10 4.35
C ASP A 24 -10.82 9.00 2.84
N ILE A 25 -9.73 9.59 2.36
CA ILE A 25 -9.25 9.47 0.97
C ILE A 25 -9.03 8.00 0.61
N ILE A 26 -8.44 7.22 1.51
CA ILE A 26 -8.14 5.79 1.31
C ILE A 26 -9.40 4.92 1.21
N GLY A 27 -10.60 5.48 1.46
CA GLY A 27 -11.92 4.83 1.42
C GLY A 27 -12.22 3.91 0.23
N ASP A 28 -13.32 3.15 0.27
CA ASP A 28 -13.53 1.96 -0.57
C ASP A 28 -13.45 2.17 -2.10
N ASP A 29 -13.69 3.38 -2.55
CA ASP A 29 -13.58 3.76 -3.96
C ASP A 29 -12.20 3.46 -4.56
N ILE A 30 -11.11 3.52 -3.78
CA ILE A 30 -9.76 3.20 -4.29
C ILE A 30 -9.65 1.75 -4.77
N TRP A 31 -10.17 0.81 -3.99
CA TRP A 31 -10.09 -0.60 -4.34
C TRP A 31 -10.93 -0.90 -5.59
N ARG A 32 -12.16 -0.36 -5.60
CA ARG A 32 -13.09 -0.52 -6.73
C ARG A 32 -12.51 0.05 -8.01
N ASP A 33 -12.06 1.30 -7.97
CA ASP A 33 -11.58 2.02 -9.16
C ASP A 33 -10.30 1.36 -9.72
N ALA A 34 -9.36 0.97 -8.84
CA ALA A 34 -8.16 0.23 -9.25
C ALA A 34 -8.49 -1.14 -9.84
N SER A 35 -9.49 -1.84 -9.28
CA SER A 35 -9.95 -3.14 -9.79
C SER A 35 -10.55 -3.04 -11.18
N ILE A 36 -11.38 -2.01 -11.43
CA ILE A 36 -11.98 -1.74 -12.74
C ILE A 36 -10.89 -1.46 -13.78
N GLN A 37 -9.93 -0.58 -13.46
CA GLN A 37 -8.83 -0.24 -14.37
C GLN A 37 -7.93 -1.44 -14.68
N PHE A 38 -7.60 -2.22 -13.65
CA PHE A 38 -6.82 -3.45 -13.81
C PHE A 38 -7.52 -4.44 -14.74
N TYR A 39 -8.80 -4.71 -14.52
CA TYR A 39 -9.58 -5.66 -15.31
C TYR A 39 -9.71 -5.21 -16.77
N ALA A 40 -10.09 -3.96 -17.00
CA ALA A 40 -10.24 -3.40 -18.35
C ALA A 40 -8.92 -3.48 -19.14
N THR A 41 -7.79 -3.12 -18.51
CA THR A 41 -6.47 -3.19 -19.17
C THR A 41 -6.06 -4.63 -19.45
N ARG A 42 -6.35 -5.55 -18.52
CA ARG A 42 -6.04 -6.97 -18.66
C ARG A 42 -6.82 -7.60 -19.82
N ASP A 43 -8.14 -7.43 -19.84
CA ASP A 43 -9.02 -7.98 -20.88
C ASP A 43 -8.62 -7.44 -22.27
N ALA A 44 -8.36 -6.14 -22.39
CA ALA A 44 -7.89 -5.54 -23.64
C ALA A 44 -6.57 -6.15 -24.12
N LYS A 45 -5.59 -6.36 -23.24
CA LYS A 45 -4.30 -6.98 -23.61
C LYS A 45 -4.44 -8.45 -23.98
N VAL A 46 -5.27 -9.21 -23.26
CA VAL A 46 -5.52 -10.62 -23.56
C VAL A 46 -6.18 -10.77 -24.94
N ARG A 47 -7.22 -9.97 -25.23
CA ARG A 47 -7.87 -9.97 -26.55
C ARG A 47 -6.92 -9.58 -27.68
N ALA A 48 -5.95 -8.72 -27.40
CA ALA A 48 -4.91 -8.33 -28.34
C ALA A 48 -3.73 -9.32 -28.45
N GLY A 49 -3.76 -10.46 -27.73
CA GLY A 49 -2.66 -11.43 -27.71
C GLY A 49 -1.37 -10.91 -27.07
N ARG A 50 -1.45 -9.89 -26.21
CA ARG A 50 -0.30 -9.22 -25.56
C ARG A 50 -0.14 -9.65 -24.11
N SER A 51 1.07 -9.45 -23.57
CA SER A 51 1.36 -9.69 -22.15
C SER A 51 0.50 -8.84 -21.23
N ALA A 52 -0.35 -9.49 -20.45
CA ALA A 52 -1.33 -8.87 -19.58
C ALA A 52 -0.74 -8.58 -18.18
N PRO A 53 -1.20 -7.52 -17.48
CA PRO A 53 -0.74 -7.20 -16.13
C PRO A 53 -0.98 -8.39 -15.17
N LYS A 54 0.02 -8.65 -14.33
CA LYS A 54 0.05 -9.76 -13.37
C LYS A 54 -0.28 -9.36 -11.93
N GLY A 55 -0.49 -8.07 -11.67
CA GLY A 55 -0.82 -7.55 -10.34
C GLY A 55 -1.45 -6.16 -10.41
N MET A 56 -2.07 -5.75 -9.31
CA MET A 56 -2.81 -4.50 -9.18
C MET A 56 -1.99 -3.34 -8.61
N GLN A 57 -0.73 -3.57 -8.18
CA GLN A 57 0.07 -2.56 -7.46
C GLN A 57 0.13 -1.22 -8.20
N ARG A 58 0.35 -1.27 -9.52
CA ARG A 58 0.41 -0.09 -10.38
C ARG A 58 -0.90 0.71 -10.33
N TYR A 59 -2.04 0.04 -10.54
CA TYR A 59 -3.35 0.69 -10.60
C TYR A 59 -3.77 1.25 -9.23
N LEU A 60 -3.43 0.55 -8.14
CA LEU A 60 -3.64 1.06 -6.79
C LEU A 60 -2.84 2.35 -6.55
N ASN A 61 -1.55 2.37 -6.94
CA ASN A 61 -0.71 3.56 -6.81
C ASN A 61 -1.21 4.71 -7.70
N GLU A 62 -1.63 4.43 -8.93
CA GLU A 62 -2.18 5.45 -9.84
C GLU A 62 -3.45 6.10 -9.26
N VAL A 63 -4.39 5.29 -8.75
CA VAL A 63 -5.61 5.80 -8.11
C VAL A 63 -5.28 6.57 -6.82
N LEU A 64 -4.40 6.05 -5.98
CA LEU A 64 -3.95 6.73 -4.75
C LEU A 64 -3.34 8.09 -5.07
N ASN A 65 -2.36 8.14 -5.98
CA ASN A 65 -1.70 9.39 -6.35
C ASN A 65 -2.71 10.43 -6.79
N LYS A 66 -3.64 10.06 -7.69
CA LYS A 66 -4.69 10.97 -8.15
C LYS A 66 -5.55 11.47 -6.98
N ARG A 67 -6.03 10.56 -6.12
CA ARG A 67 -6.94 10.93 -5.02
C ARG A 67 -6.26 11.84 -3.99
N PHE A 68 -5.00 11.58 -3.66
CA PHE A 68 -4.23 12.43 -2.77
C PHE A 68 -3.98 13.81 -3.40
N GLN A 69 -3.57 13.87 -4.67
CA GLN A 69 -3.35 15.13 -5.40
C GLN A 69 -4.63 15.96 -5.56
N ASP A 70 -5.77 15.31 -5.83
CA ASP A 70 -7.10 15.95 -5.90
C ASP A 70 -7.53 16.56 -4.54
N ASN A 71 -6.85 16.22 -3.44
CA ASN A 71 -7.07 16.74 -2.09
C ASN A 71 -5.87 17.54 -1.55
N ASP A 72 -5.08 18.14 -2.44
CA ASP A 72 -3.94 19.01 -2.10
C ASP A 72 -2.84 18.34 -1.26
N TRP A 73 -2.70 17.02 -1.37
CA TRP A 73 -1.52 16.33 -0.84
C TRP A 73 -0.38 16.40 -1.85
N GLU A 74 0.81 16.70 -1.36
CA GLU A 74 2.02 16.66 -2.14
C GLU A 74 2.66 15.27 -2.08
N GLY A 75 3.42 14.92 -3.13
CA GLY A 75 4.11 13.63 -3.25
C GLY A 75 3.47 12.66 -4.25
N ASP A 76 4.07 11.48 -4.34
CA ASP A 76 3.66 10.41 -5.25
C ASP A 76 4.15 9.05 -4.78
N SER A 77 3.83 8.00 -5.53
CA SER A 77 4.40 6.65 -5.37
C SER A 77 4.19 6.07 -3.97
N GLY A 78 3.05 6.42 -3.36
CA GLY A 78 2.71 6.03 -2.00
C GLY A 78 3.42 6.84 -0.91
N TYR A 79 4.04 7.97 -1.23
CA TYR A 79 4.54 8.95 -0.27
C TYR A 79 3.72 10.23 -0.40
N PHE A 80 3.07 10.64 0.67
CA PHE A 80 2.22 11.83 0.67
C PHE A 80 2.48 12.67 1.91
N PHE A 81 2.43 13.98 1.75
CA PHE A 81 2.55 14.91 2.87
C PHE A 81 1.58 16.08 2.71
N LYS A 82 1.00 16.50 3.83
CA LYS A 82 0.12 17.67 3.93
C LYS A 82 0.22 18.23 5.34
N GLY A 83 0.44 19.54 5.44
CA GLY A 83 0.68 20.20 6.72
C GLY A 83 1.85 19.56 7.48
N SER A 84 1.59 19.07 8.69
CA SER A 84 2.59 18.40 9.54
C SER A 84 2.43 16.88 9.60
N THR A 85 1.81 16.30 8.58
CA THR A 85 1.48 14.87 8.52
C THR A 85 2.14 14.24 7.29
N TRP A 86 2.82 13.11 7.51
CA TRP A 86 3.41 12.30 6.46
C TRP A 86 2.75 10.93 6.41
N VAL A 87 2.43 10.46 5.21
CA VAL A 87 1.72 9.22 4.96
C VAL A 87 2.49 8.39 3.93
N ARG A 88 2.74 7.13 4.29
CA ARG A 88 3.31 6.10 3.44
C ARG A 88 2.28 5.01 3.19
N ILE A 89 2.01 4.71 1.93
CA ILE A 89 1.17 3.58 1.51
C ILE A 89 2.04 2.65 0.67
N THR A 90 2.26 1.43 1.15
CA THR A 90 3.28 0.53 0.57
C THR A 90 2.67 -0.76 0.03
N PHE A 91 2.93 -1.00 -1.25
CA PHE A 91 2.73 -2.28 -1.94
C PHE A 91 4.07 -2.79 -2.50
N ARG A 92 5.18 -2.42 -1.84
CA ARG A 92 6.55 -2.70 -2.29
C ARG A 92 7.10 -4.00 -1.72
N HIS A 93 8.25 -4.41 -2.25
CA HIS A 93 8.97 -5.58 -1.78
C HIS A 93 9.40 -5.41 -0.31
N GLN A 94 9.46 -6.50 0.44
CA GLN A 94 9.78 -6.53 1.87
C GLN A 94 11.15 -5.95 2.22
N MET A 95 12.06 -5.88 1.24
CA MET A 95 13.38 -5.24 1.42
C MET A 95 13.27 -3.72 1.63
N SER A 96 12.13 -3.10 1.30
CA SER A 96 11.87 -1.67 1.56
C SER A 96 11.32 -1.39 2.97
N LEU A 97 11.09 -2.43 3.78
CA LEU A 97 10.49 -2.28 5.11
C LEU A 97 11.32 -1.35 6.00
N GLY A 98 12.62 -1.64 6.16
CA GLY A 98 13.51 -0.83 6.99
C GLY A 98 13.64 0.61 6.49
N SER A 99 13.62 0.84 5.18
CA SER A 99 13.65 2.20 4.63
C SER A 99 12.39 3.00 4.95
N ASP A 100 11.20 2.36 4.96
CA ASP A 100 9.95 3.04 5.30
C ASP A 100 10.00 3.58 6.75
N PHE A 101 10.56 2.83 7.72
CA PHE A 101 10.77 3.30 9.11
C PHE A 101 11.86 4.36 9.24
N LEU A 102 12.97 4.22 8.51
CA LEU A 102 14.04 5.22 8.50
C LEU A 102 13.55 6.56 7.94
N ASP A 103 12.71 6.52 6.91
CA ASP A 103 12.10 7.73 6.34
C ASP A 103 11.12 8.36 7.33
N ALA A 104 10.28 7.56 8.01
CA ALA A 104 9.43 8.05 9.10
C ALA A 104 10.26 8.74 10.21
N LEU A 105 11.40 8.18 10.57
CA LEU A 105 12.33 8.80 11.53
C LEU A 105 12.86 10.14 11.04
N LYS A 106 13.29 10.23 9.78
CA LYS A 106 13.80 11.46 9.19
C LYS A 106 12.73 12.55 9.14
N VAL A 107 11.54 12.26 8.65
CA VAL A 107 10.49 13.27 8.51
C VAL A 107 10.05 13.81 9.88
N CYS A 108 9.97 12.95 10.90
CA CYS A 108 9.62 13.40 12.25
C CYS A 108 10.77 14.18 12.92
N LYS A 109 12.02 13.71 12.81
CA LYS A 109 13.16 14.33 13.54
C LYS A 109 13.77 15.53 12.83
N LYS A 110 13.91 15.47 11.51
CA LYS A 110 14.56 16.53 10.71
C LYS A 110 13.55 17.53 10.18
N GLU A 111 12.45 17.05 9.64
CA GLU A 111 11.44 17.89 8.99
C GLU A 111 10.31 18.31 9.95
N ARG A 112 10.35 17.80 11.19
CA ARG A 112 9.44 18.15 12.29
C ARG A 112 7.97 17.82 11.99
N MET A 113 7.73 16.75 11.22
CA MET A 113 6.39 16.19 11.08
C MET A 113 5.87 15.78 12.46
N LYS A 114 4.62 16.13 12.75
CA LYS A 114 3.93 15.80 14.01
C LYS A 114 3.41 14.37 14.03
N LEU A 115 3.24 13.77 12.86
CA LEU A 115 2.76 12.40 12.73
C LEU A 115 3.25 11.76 11.43
N ALA A 116 3.78 10.54 11.55
CA ALA A 116 4.06 9.65 10.43
C ALA A 116 3.06 8.48 10.43
N LEU A 117 2.57 8.12 9.24
CA LEU A 117 1.72 6.94 9.02
C LEU A 117 2.38 6.00 8.02
N ILE A 118 2.46 4.70 8.31
CA ILE A 118 2.86 3.67 7.33
C ILE A 118 1.75 2.63 7.19
N MET A 119 1.19 2.50 5.99
CA MET A 119 0.06 1.63 5.72
C MET A 119 0.43 0.54 4.72
N ALA A 120 0.03 -0.69 5.02
CA ALA A 120 0.17 -1.82 4.11
C ALA A 120 -1.09 -2.70 4.14
N ALA A 121 -1.28 -3.43 3.04
CA ALA A 121 -2.30 -4.45 2.97
C ALA A 121 -1.94 -5.67 3.83
N ASN A 122 -2.94 -6.35 4.38
CA ASN A 122 -2.74 -7.64 5.04
C ASN A 122 -2.41 -8.75 4.04
N ARG A 123 -1.93 -9.89 4.54
CA ARG A 123 -1.54 -11.03 3.69
C ARG A 123 -2.65 -11.52 2.75
N GLN A 124 -3.89 -11.50 3.20
CA GLN A 124 -5.02 -11.95 2.38
C GLN A 124 -5.27 -10.99 1.22
N THR A 125 -5.21 -9.68 1.48
CA THR A 125 -5.37 -8.63 0.48
C THR A 125 -4.20 -8.63 -0.51
N LEU A 126 -2.96 -8.83 -0.05
CA LEU A 126 -1.79 -8.92 -0.94
C LEU A 126 -1.90 -10.09 -1.93
N LYS A 127 -2.52 -11.21 -1.54
CA LYS A 127 -2.79 -12.33 -2.46
C LYS A 127 -3.77 -11.95 -3.57
N LEU A 128 -4.67 -11.00 -3.35
CA LEU A 128 -5.54 -10.47 -4.40
C LEU A 128 -4.78 -9.48 -5.30
N ILE A 129 -3.95 -8.64 -4.70
CA ILE A 129 -3.16 -7.62 -5.41
C ILE A 129 -2.12 -8.27 -6.32
N SER A 130 -1.33 -9.22 -5.80
CA SER A 130 -0.22 -9.86 -6.52
C SER A 130 -0.11 -11.33 -6.12
N PRO A 131 -0.96 -12.22 -6.66
CA PRO A 131 -1.04 -13.63 -6.22
C PRO A 131 0.31 -14.36 -6.18
N ASN A 132 1.15 -14.11 -7.19
CA ASN A 132 2.43 -14.81 -7.33
C ASN A 132 3.54 -14.30 -6.40
N ASP A 133 3.44 -13.02 -6.00
CA ASP A 133 4.52 -12.29 -5.33
C ASP A 133 4.08 -11.78 -3.94
N ALA A 134 2.88 -12.13 -3.47
CA ALA A 134 2.32 -11.64 -2.21
C ALA A 134 3.25 -11.87 -1.01
N ALA A 135 3.98 -12.99 -0.99
CA ALA A 135 4.94 -13.31 0.07
C ALA A 135 6.17 -12.36 0.07
N ALA A 136 6.53 -11.84 -1.10
CA ALA A 136 7.65 -10.94 -1.31
C ALA A 136 7.31 -9.48 -0.96
N LEU A 137 6.02 -9.13 -0.85
CA LEU A 137 5.58 -7.78 -0.50
C LEU A 137 5.60 -7.52 1.02
N VAL A 138 5.66 -6.24 1.39
CA VAL A 138 5.43 -5.77 2.77
C VAL A 138 3.97 -5.99 3.12
N SER A 139 3.71 -6.77 4.16
CA SER A 139 2.36 -6.96 4.71
C SER A 139 2.19 -6.20 6.01
N PHE A 140 0.95 -5.89 6.38
CA PHE A 140 0.66 -5.28 7.67
C PHE A 140 1.25 -6.07 8.84
N GLU A 141 1.18 -7.40 8.80
CA GLU A 141 1.74 -8.27 9.84
C GLU A 141 3.27 -8.13 9.93
N LYS A 142 3.96 -7.92 8.81
CA LYS A 142 5.41 -7.63 8.82
C LYS A 142 5.69 -6.24 9.41
N LEU A 143 4.92 -5.22 9.04
CA LEU A 143 5.01 -3.89 9.64
C LEU A 143 4.79 -3.93 11.15
N GLN A 144 3.79 -4.70 11.60
CA GLN A 144 3.46 -4.85 13.01
C GLN A 144 4.57 -5.56 13.79
N ASN A 145 5.19 -6.60 13.22
CA ASN A 145 6.32 -7.24 13.87
C ASN A 145 7.53 -6.30 13.95
N GLU A 146 7.80 -5.56 12.88
CA GLU A 146 8.91 -4.61 12.83
C GLU A 146 8.73 -3.47 13.84
N ILE A 147 7.55 -2.84 13.88
CA ILE A 147 7.28 -1.76 14.85
C ILE A 147 7.43 -2.25 16.30
N LEU A 148 7.03 -3.48 16.61
CA LEU A 148 7.24 -4.06 17.94
C LEU A 148 8.72 -4.33 18.22
N SER A 149 9.48 -4.76 17.22
CA SER A 149 10.93 -5.01 17.37
C SER A 149 11.75 -3.72 17.59
N LEU A 150 11.19 -2.57 17.21
CA LEU A 150 11.80 -1.25 17.35
C LEU A 150 11.46 -0.57 18.69
N ASP A 151 10.74 -1.26 19.58
CA ASP A 151 10.43 -0.75 20.91
C ASP A 151 11.70 -0.47 21.72
N GLY A 152 11.76 0.72 22.33
CA GLY A 152 12.96 1.26 22.98
C GLY A 152 14.04 1.81 22.05
N ALA A 153 13.94 1.62 20.73
CA ALA A 153 14.90 2.17 19.74
C ALA A 153 14.38 3.42 19.03
N MET A 154 13.07 3.64 18.99
CA MET A 154 12.42 4.78 18.36
C MET A 154 11.63 5.63 19.35
N ASP A 155 11.50 6.92 19.05
CA ASP A 155 10.80 7.90 19.89
C ASP A 155 10.02 8.93 19.03
N ILE A 156 9.55 8.51 17.85
CA ILE A 156 8.77 9.35 16.93
C ILE A 156 7.26 9.08 17.03
N PRO A 157 6.40 10.07 16.70
CA PRO A 157 4.96 9.85 16.57
C PRO A 157 4.67 9.06 15.30
N LEU A 158 4.50 7.74 15.45
CA LEU A 158 4.26 6.79 14.35
C LEU A 158 2.99 5.97 14.58
N ILE A 159 2.15 5.88 13.55
CA ILE A 159 1.01 4.97 13.45
C ILE A 159 1.23 4.06 12.24
N ILE A 160 0.89 2.78 12.35
CA ILE A 160 0.77 1.90 11.18
C ILE A 160 -0.70 1.60 10.88
N GLY A 161 -1.02 1.38 9.60
CA GLY A 161 -2.38 1.11 9.14
C GLY A 161 -2.48 -0.19 8.35
N GLU A 162 -3.45 -1.02 8.68
CA GLU A 162 -3.83 -2.18 7.88
C GLU A 162 -4.85 -1.75 6.83
N LEU A 163 -4.57 -2.07 5.57
CA LEU A 163 -5.46 -1.84 4.44
C LEU A 163 -6.21 -3.13 4.07
N THR A 164 -7.53 -3.09 4.12
CA THR A 164 -8.40 -4.21 3.71
C THR A 164 -9.50 -3.70 2.77
N PRO A 165 -9.82 -4.38 1.65
CA PRO A 165 -10.96 -4.00 0.82
C PRO A 165 -12.28 -4.19 1.59
N MET A 166 -13.25 -3.26 1.48
CA MET A 166 -14.58 -3.43 2.08
C MET A 166 -15.52 -4.20 1.17
N THR A 167 -15.39 -3.99 -0.14
CA THR A 167 -16.17 -4.71 -1.15
C THR A 167 -15.39 -5.90 -1.70
N SER A 168 -16.08 -7.04 -1.81
CA SER A 168 -15.78 -7.99 -2.88
C SER A 168 -15.96 -7.22 -4.19
N ALA A 169 -14.94 -7.18 -5.05
CA ALA A 169 -15.15 -6.76 -6.43
C ALA A 169 -16.28 -7.63 -7.06
N SER A 170 -16.85 -7.24 -8.20
CA SER A 170 -17.88 -8.09 -8.84
C SER A 170 -17.39 -9.54 -8.94
N MET A 171 -18.28 -10.54 -8.88
CA MET A 171 -17.86 -11.95 -8.85
C MET A 171 -16.87 -12.28 -9.96
N ASP A 172 -17.04 -11.68 -11.14
CA ASP A 172 -16.13 -11.84 -12.28
C ASP A 172 -14.73 -11.29 -12.00
N ILE A 173 -14.64 -10.09 -11.42
CA ILE A 173 -13.36 -9.49 -11.03
C ILE A 173 -12.72 -10.30 -9.90
N ASN A 174 -13.48 -10.73 -8.89
CA ASN A 174 -12.94 -11.57 -7.82
C ASN A 174 -12.44 -12.92 -8.33
N ASN A 175 -13.17 -13.56 -9.23
CA ASN A 175 -12.77 -14.81 -9.85
C ASN A 175 -11.48 -14.62 -10.65
N GLU A 176 -11.33 -13.50 -11.36
CA GLU A 176 -10.11 -13.16 -12.10
C GLU A 176 -8.94 -12.80 -11.17
N LEU A 177 -9.20 -12.14 -10.05
CA LEU A 177 -8.18 -11.83 -9.04
C LEU A 177 -7.67 -13.08 -8.32
N ARG A 178 -8.51 -14.11 -8.17
CA ARG A 178 -8.17 -15.36 -7.48
C ARG A 178 -7.48 -16.41 -8.35
N LYS A 179 -7.44 -16.25 -9.67
CA LYS A 179 -6.76 -17.20 -10.57
C LYS A 179 -5.25 -17.23 -10.29
N GLU A 180 -4.69 -18.44 -10.12
CA GLU A 180 -3.24 -18.64 -10.14
C GLU A 180 -2.68 -18.22 -11.50
N ARG A 181 -1.55 -17.51 -11.48
CA ARG A 181 -0.96 -16.92 -12.68
C ARG A 181 0.35 -17.66 -12.95
N PRO A 182 0.60 -18.17 -14.18
CA PRO A 182 1.87 -18.79 -14.50
C PRO A 182 3.02 -17.80 -14.23
N ARG A 183 4.04 -18.27 -13.52
CA ARG A 183 5.29 -17.53 -13.32
C ARG A 183 6.01 -17.47 -14.67
N ASP A 184 6.73 -16.38 -14.93
CA ASP A 184 7.62 -16.36 -16.09
C ASP A 184 8.70 -17.41 -15.87
N ILE A 185 8.74 -18.43 -16.73
CA ILE A 185 9.84 -19.37 -16.80
C ILE A 185 10.90 -18.65 -17.64
N SER A 186 11.85 -17.98 -16.98
CA SER A 186 13.06 -17.53 -17.67
C SER A 186 13.88 -18.78 -18.01
N VAL A 187 13.70 -19.31 -19.21
CA VAL A 187 14.60 -20.33 -19.74
C VAL A 187 15.94 -19.62 -19.99
N PRO A 188 17.06 -20.04 -19.39
CA PRO A 188 18.35 -19.45 -19.70
C PRO A 188 18.65 -19.70 -21.17
N SER A 189 18.69 -18.64 -21.98
CA SER A 189 19.28 -18.72 -23.30
C SER A 189 20.79 -18.83 -23.12
N TYR A 190 21.32 -20.04 -23.16
CA TYR A 190 22.75 -20.24 -23.34
C TYR A 190 23.11 -19.76 -24.75
N SER A 191 23.73 -18.58 -24.82
CA SER A 191 24.46 -18.09 -26.00
C SER A 191 25.91 -18.55 -25.92
#